data_AF-A6VC71-F1
#
_entry.id   AF-A6VC71-F1
#
_cell.length_a   1.000
_cell.length_b   1.000
_cell.length_c   1.000
_cell.angle_alpha   90.00
_cell.angle_beta   90.00
_cell.angle_gamma   90.00
#
_symmetry.space_group_name_H-M   'P 1'
#
loop_
_entity.id
_entity.type
_entity.pdbx_description
1 polymer ?
#
loop_
_entity_poly.entity_id
_entity_poly.type
_entity_poly.pdbx_seq_one_letter_code
_entity_poly.pdbx_strand_id
1 'polypeptide(L)'
;MARTKGQQATNQRGRRQLRFSLLKEILRCESVRTLSSDHKKLLFRLLSNGWSITDTPPDTSRIRALEKVASDARRLRGALNSLEAKDAASLDSNYRQTIPLSTRLLALEELEHDAAALAKVIKGEQADITRLRQKRTAAQLVKTLCMFGIPCGTRNDHDVDARNVTTAMRCVMFSMLEAGSKKLSWSTTASIIKLGIRVQTDPSENRMLPLEGLQAVTQAGEDALRLFMLEEPLWNGIRLET
;
A
#
# COMPACT_ATOMS: atom_id res chain seq x y z
N MET A 1 -25.43 3.08 -26.26
CA MET A 1 -24.84 3.45 -24.95
C MET A 1 -24.34 2.19 -24.25
N ALA A 2 -23.03 1.92 -24.26
CA ALA A 2 -22.45 0.73 -23.65
C ALA A 2 -21.53 1.12 -22.49
N ARG A 3 -21.93 0.75 -21.27
CA ARG A 3 -21.10 0.82 -20.05
C ARG A 3 -20.06 -0.29 -20.10
N THR A 4 -18.80 0.03 -20.36
CA THR A 4 -17.69 -0.92 -20.25
C THR A 4 -17.34 -1.13 -18.77
N LYS A 5 -17.83 -2.24 -18.22
CA LYS A 5 -17.39 -2.79 -16.92
C LYS A 5 -15.90 -3.13 -17.00
N GLY A 6 -15.16 -2.78 -15.96
CA GLY A 6 -13.72 -3.03 -15.84
C GLY A 6 -13.36 -4.49 -16.12
N GLN A 7 -12.54 -4.71 -17.14
CA GLN A 7 -12.00 -6.02 -17.48
C GLN A 7 -10.91 -6.39 -16.47
N GLN A 8 -11.23 -7.35 -15.62
CA GLN A 8 -10.29 -8.07 -14.78
C GLN A 8 -9.27 -8.81 -15.66
N ALA A 9 -8.02 -8.37 -15.67
CA ALA A 9 -6.91 -9.14 -16.23
C ALA A 9 -6.48 -10.22 -15.23
N THR A 10 -7.29 -11.27 -15.08
CA THR A 10 -6.94 -12.50 -14.32
C THR A 10 -6.08 -13.47 -15.15
N ASN A 11 -6.10 -13.36 -16.48
CA ASN A 11 -5.29 -14.20 -17.38
C ASN A 11 -3.93 -13.56 -17.70
N GLN A 12 -2.85 -14.35 -17.61
CA GLN A 12 -1.47 -13.91 -17.90
C GLN A 12 -1.33 -13.32 -19.31
N ARG A 13 -2.06 -13.86 -20.29
CA ARG A 13 -2.13 -13.33 -21.67
C ARG A 13 -2.73 -11.92 -21.72
N GLY A 14 -3.82 -11.68 -20.98
CA GLY A 14 -4.47 -10.37 -20.89
C GLY A 14 -3.57 -9.33 -20.19
N ARG A 15 -2.84 -9.74 -19.14
CA ARG A 15 -1.85 -8.87 -18.49
C ARG A 15 -0.71 -8.49 -19.43
N ARG A 16 -0.18 -9.43 -20.23
CA ARG A 16 0.86 -9.16 -21.23
C ARG A 16 0.36 -8.20 -22.32
N GLN A 17 -0.86 -8.40 -22.82
CA GLN A 17 -1.48 -7.50 -23.81
C GLN A 17 -1.67 -6.09 -23.24
N LEU A 18 -2.18 -5.98 -22.01
CA LEU A 18 -2.34 -4.69 -21.34
C LEU A 18 -1.00 -4.00 -21.12
N ARG A 19 0.03 -4.73 -20.68
CA ARG A 19 1.41 -4.22 -20.53
C ARG A 19 1.91 -3.64 -21.85
N PHE A 20 1.79 -4.39 -22.94
CA PHE A 20 2.25 -3.93 -24.26
C PHE A 20 1.48 -2.70 -24.75
N SER A 21 0.16 -2.67 -24.55
CA SER A 21 -0.67 -1.51 -24.90
C SER A 21 -0.25 -0.27 -24.11
N LEU A 22 -0.05 -0.40 -22.79
CA LEU A 22 0.40 0.70 -21.93
C LEU A 22 1.78 1.21 -22.35
N LEU A 23 2.74 0.32 -22.59
CA LEU A 23 4.08 0.71 -23.06
C LEU A 23 4.00 1.52 -24.36
N LYS A 24 3.23 1.02 -25.33
CA LYS A 24 3.07 1.68 -26.63
C LYS A 24 2.42 3.07 -26.49
N GLU A 25 1.41 3.21 -25.64
CA GLU A 25 0.77 4.50 -25.39
C GLU A 25 1.69 5.47 -24.66
N ILE A 26 2.39 5.02 -23.60
CA ILE A 26 3.34 5.85 -22.84
C ILE A 26 4.46 6.35 -23.73
N LEU A 27 5.05 5.49 -24.58
CA LEU A 27 6.13 5.87 -25.49
C LEU A 27 5.71 6.87 -26.57
N ARG A 28 4.41 6.97 -26.87
CA ARG A 28 3.86 7.93 -27.85
C ARG A 28 3.62 9.31 -27.26
N CYS A 29 3.58 9.44 -25.94
CA CYS A 29 3.33 10.71 -25.25
C CYS A 29 4.53 11.64 -25.42
N GLU A 30 4.30 12.94 -25.62
CA GLU A 30 5.34 13.90 -25.98
C GLU A 30 6.44 14.00 -24.90
N SER A 31 6.02 14.02 -23.64
CA SER A 31 6.92 14.08 -22.48
C SER A 31 7.85 12.87 -22.38
N VAL A 32 7.46 11.72 -22.96
CA VAL A 32 8.28 10.49 -22.95
C VAL A 32 9.01 10.33 -24.27
N ARG A 33 8.41 10.72 -25.39
CA ARG A 33 8.96 10.60 -26.75
C ARG A 33 10.28 11.35 -26.87
N THR A 34 10.36 12.53 -26.28
CA THR A 34 11.52 13.44 -26.26
C THR A 34 12.67 12.93 -25.38
N LEU A 35 12.44 11.96 -24.49
CA LEU A 35 13.50 11.38 -23.66
C LEU A 35 14.48 10.54 -24.50
N SER A 36 15.75 10.56 -24.12
CA SER A 36 16.76 9.66 -24.70
C SER A 36 16.43 8.19 -24.40
N SER A 37 17.00 7.28 -25.18
CA SER A 37 16.79 5.83 -25.00
C SER A 37 17.12 5.36 -23.57
N ASP A 38 18.21 5.88 -22.99
CA ASP A 38 18.62 5.48 -21.64
C ASP A 38 17.69 6.06 -20.54
N HIS A 39 17.20 7.28 -20.71
CA HIS A 39 16.17 7.83 -19.82
C HIS A 39 14.85 7.05 -19.89
N LYS A 40 14.44 6.60 -21.09
CA LYS A 40 13.27 5.72 -21.24
C LYS A 40 13.47 4.40 -20.50
N LYS A 41 14.63 3.76 -20.63
CA LYS A 41 14.96 2.52 -19.89
C LYS A 41 14.91 2.74 -18.38
N LEU A 42 15.49 3.84 -17.90
CA LEU A 42 15.48 4.17 -16.48
C LEU A 42 14.06 4.44 -15.96
N LEU A 43 13.25 5.21 -16.71
CA LEU A 43 11.85 5.47 -16.38
C LEU A 43 11.08 4.16 -16.18
N PHE A 44 11.13 3.25 -17.14
CA PHE A 44 10.40 1.98 -17.02
C PHE A 44 10.93 1.07 -15.92
N ARG A 45 12.25 1.09 -15.65
CA ARG A 45 12.82 0.39 -14.48
C ARG A 45 12.28 0.94 -13.16
N LEU A 46 12.26 2.26 -13.00
CA LEU A 46 11.74 2.92 -11.80
C LEU A 46 10.22 2.74 -11.68
N LEU A 47 9.48 2.75 -12.78
CA LEU A 47 8.04 2.48 -12.77
C LEU A 47 7.74 1.02 -12.43
N SER A 48 8.48 0.04 -12.95
CA SER A 48 8.30 -1.38 -12.61
C SER A 48 8.46 -1.65 -11.12
N ASN A 49 9.36 -0.92 -10.46
CA ASN A 49 9.58 -1.02 -9.01
C ASN A 49 8.81 0.03 -8.19
N GLY A 50 8.11 0.95 -8.87
CA GLY A 50 7.55 2.15 -8.26
C GLY A 50 6.28 1.89 -7.43
N TRP A 51 5.58 0.79 -7.69
CA TRP A 51 4.45 0.37 -6.87
C TRP A 51 4.82 -0.85 -6.04
N SER A 52 5.33 -0.63 -4.83
CA SER A 52 5.56 -1.71 -3.87
C SER A 52 4.73 -1.44 -2.62
N ILE A 53 3.50 -1.92 -2.62
CA ILE A 53 2.77 -2.15 -1.37
C ILE A 53 2.96 -3.63 -1.11
N THR A 54 4.04 -3.98 -0.43
CA THR A 54 4.12 -5.29 0.18
C THR A 54 2.98 -5.36 1.19
N ASP A 55 2.02 -6.24 0.92
CA ASP A 55 1.01 -6.63 1.90
C ASP A 55 1.79 -7.17 3.10
N THR A 56 1.98 -6.35 4.15
CA THR A 56 2.36 -6.92 5.43
C THR A 56 1.23 -7.88 5.75
N PRO A 57 1.50 -9.18 5.93
CA PRO A 57 0.44 -10.08 6.34
C PRO A 57 -0.18 -9.47 7.60
N PRO A 58 -1.50 -9.19 7.58
CA PRO A 58 -2.14 -8.63 8.75
C PRO A 58 -1.92 -9.61 9.90
N ASP A 59 -1.65 -9.09 11.10
CA ASP A 59 -1.41 -9.87 12.33
C ASP A 59 -2.72 -10.51 12.83
N THR A 60 -3.41 -11.17 11.91
CA THR A 60 -4.71 -11.80 12.03
C THR A 60 -4.67 -12.91 13.06
N SER A 61 -3.56 -13.63 13.16
CA SER A 61 -3.36 -14.66 14.18
C SER A 61 -3.36 -14.05 15.58
N ARG A 62 -2.60 -12.98 15.81
CA ARG A 62 -2.56 -12.29 17.11
C ARG A 62 -3.88 -11.61 17.44
N ILE A 63 -4.50 -10.93 16.48
CA ILE A 63 -5.83 -10.31 16.65
C ILE A 63 -6.86 -11.37 17.04
N ARG A 64 -6.93 -12.49 16.30
CA ARG A 64 -7.86 -13.59 16.61
C ARG A 64 -7.59 -14.22 17.97
N ALA A 65 -6.33 -14.37 18.36
CA ALA A 65 -5.98 -14.89 19.66
C ALA A 65 -6.48 -13.96 20.79
N LEU A 66 -6.29 -12.65 20.65
CA LEU A 66 -6.78 -11.66 21.60
C LEU A 66 -8.31 -11.62 21.67
N GLU A 67 -8.99 -11.63 20.52
CA GLU A 67 -10.46 -11.71 20.46
C GLU A 67 -11.00 -12.99 21.11
N LYS A 68 -10.29 -14.11 20.95
CA LYS A 68 -10.63 -15.37 21.62
C LYS A 68 -10.42 -15.28 23.12
N VAL A 69 -9.30 -14.74 23.60
CA VAL A 69 -9.05 -14.51 25.03
C VAL A 69 -10.16 -13.66 25.65
N ALA A 70 -10.56 -12.57 24.98
CA ALA A 70 -11.67 -11.73 25.44
C ALA A 70 -13.00 -12.50 25.53
N SER A 71 -13.31 -13.31 24.51
CA SER A 71 -14.50 -14.17 24.50
C SER A 71 -14.48 -15.21 25.61
N ASP A 72 -13.33 -15.87 25.83
CA ASP A 72 -13.19 -16.92 26.83
C ASP A 72 -13.26 -16.35 28.26
N ALA A 73 -12.64 -15.18 28.50
CA ALA A 73 -12.76 -14.45 29.77
C ALA A 73 -14.22 -14.07 30.08
N ARG A 74 -14.95 -13.54 29.09
CA ARG A 74 -16.39 -13.23 29.23
C ARG A 74 -17.22 -14.47 29.57
N ARG A 75 -16.99 -15.57 28.84
CA ARG A 75 -17.71 -16.85 29.07
C ARG A 75 -17.42 -17.41 30.45
N LEU A 76 -16.16 -17.41 30.88
CA LEU A 76 -15.77 -17.87 32.19
C LEU A 76 -16.37 -17.00 33.30
N ARG A 77 -16.36 -15.67 33.13
CA ARG A 77 -17.03 -14.75 34.07
C ARG A 77 -18.53 -15.04 34.15
N GLY A 78 -19.18 -15.25 33.01
CA GLY A 78 -20.60 -15.62 32.96
C GLY A 78 -20.90 -16.94 33.69
N ALA A 79 -20.07 -17.97 33.48
CA ALA A 79 -20.21 -19.25 34.17
C ALA A 79 -20.02 -19.12 35.69
N LEU A 80 -19.00 -18.37 36.13
CA LEU A 80 -18.75 -18.13 37.55
C LEU A 80 -19.85 -17.32 38.22
N ASN A 81 -20.42 -16.32 37.53
CA ASN A 81 -21.57 -15.55 38.00
C ASN A 81 -22.86 -16.37 38.09
N SER A 82 -22.96 -17.47 37.34
CA SER A 82 -24.13 -18.36 37.35
C SER A 82 -24.06 -19.48 38.40
N LEU A 83 -22.98 -19.56 39.18
CA LEU A 83 -22.83 -20.56 40.23
C LEU A 83 -23.85 -20.33 41.36
N GLU A 84 -24.36 -21.42 41.92
CA GLU A 84 -25.13 -21.35 43.16
C GLU A 84 -24.24 -20.90 44.33
N ALA A 85 -24.83 -20.25 45.33
CA ALA A 85 -24.08 -19.73 46.49
C ALA A 85 -23.26 -20.82 47.22
N LYS A 86 -23.77 -22.06 47.26
CA LYS A 86 -23.07 -23.21 47.86
C LYS A 86 -21.83 -23.60 47.06
N ASP A 87 -21.94 -23.62 45.73
CA ASP A 87 -20.83 -23.98 44.84
C ASP A 87 -19.78 -22.87 44.79
N ALA A 88 -20.20 -21.61 44.79
CA ALA A 88 -19.30 -20.46 44.91
C ALA A 88 -18.50 -20.50 46.23
N ALA A 89 -19.17 -20.79 47.35
CA ALA A 89 -18.52 -20.92 48.66
C ALA A 89 -17.57 -22.13 48.70
N SER A 90 -17.95 -23.26 48.09
CA SER A 90 -17.09 -24.43 47.95
C SER A 90 -15.85 -24.11 47.11
N LEU A 91 -16.01 -23.39 45.99
CA LEU A 91 -14.91 -22.98 45.12
C LEU A 91 -13.92 -22.09 45.86
N ASP A 92 -14.38 -21.06 46.58
CA ASP A 92 -13.49 -20.22 47.39
C ASP A 92 -12.86 -20.97 48.55
N SER A 93 -13.58 -21.93 49.14
CA SER A 93 -13.03 -22.79 50.19
C SER A 93 -11.93 -23.74 49.69
N ASN A 94 -12.08 -24.29 48.50
CA ASN A 94 -11.11 -25.22 47.90
C ASN A 94 -9.86 -24.49 47.39
N TYR A 95 -10.02 -23.22 47.00
CA TYR A 95 -8.93 -22.37 46.50
C TYR A 95 -8.55 -21.26 47.49
N ARG A 96 -8.68 -21.49 48.80
CA ARG A 96 -8.40 -20.51 49.88
C ARG A 96 -7.03 -19.84 49.83
N GLN A 97 -6.04 -20.47 49.21
CA GLN A 97 -4.68 -19.91 49.04
C GLN A 97 -4.57 -18.97 47.83
N THR A 98 -5.63 -18.83 47.04
CA THR A 98 -5.70 -17.94 45.87
C THR A 98 -6.59 -16.73 46.17
N ILE A 99 -6.64 -15.78 45.23
CA ILE A 99 -7.50 -14.61 45.33
C ILE A 99 -8.99 -15.00 45.43
N PRO A 100 -9.84 -14.25 46.18
CA PRO A 100 -11.28 -14.52 46.30
C PRO A 100 -12.01 -14.53 44.95
N LEU A 101 -13.15 -15.22 44.87
CA LEU A 101 -13.96 -15.31 43.64
C LEU A 101 -14.35 -13.93 43.10
N SER A 102 -14.71 -12.99 43.97
CA SER A 102 -15.01 -11.60 43.58
C SER A 102 -13.84 -10.93 42.87
N THR A 103 -12.61 -11.15 43.33
CA THR A 103 -11.39 -10.64 42.70
C THR A 103 -11.09 -11.35 41.38
N ARG A 104 -11.37 -12.67 41.29
CA ARG A 104 -11.24 -13.40 40.01
C ARG A 104 -12.22 -12.89 38.96
N LEU A 105 -13.46 -12.58 39.35
CA LEU A 105 -14.47 -12.02 38.46
C LEU A 105 -14.06 -10.65 37.91
N LEU A 106 -13.52 -9.79 38.77
CA LEU A 106 -12.95 -8.49 38.37
C LEU A 106 -11.78 -8.67 37.40
N ALA A 107 -10.83 -9.56 37.71
CA ALA A 107 -9.69 -9.84 36.84
C ALA A 107 -10.12 -10.38 35.46
N LEU A 108 -11.20 -11.17 35.39
CA LEU A 108 -11.76 -11.64 34.12
C LEU A 108 -12.45 -10.52 33.33
N GLU A 109 -13.02 -9.53 34.01
CA GLU A 109 -13.57 -8.33 33.37
C GLU A 109 -12.46 -7.42 32.81
N GLU A 110 -11.42 -7.16 33.59
CA GLU A 110 -10.24 -6.43 33.13
C GLU A 110 -9.57 -7.15 31.94
N LEU A 111 -9.38 -8.47 32.04
CA LEU A 111 -8.79 -9.27 30.96
C LEU A 111 -9.64 -9.23 29.67
N GLU A 112 -10.97 -9.31 29.78
CA GLU A 112 -11.86 -9.15 28.62
C GLU A 112 -11.63 -7.80 27.95
N HIS A 113 -11.63 -6.72 28.76
CA HIS A 113 -11.51 -5.36 28.27
C HIS A 113 -10.15 -5.12 27.60
N ASP A 114 -9.07 -5.48 28.27
CA ASP A 114 -7.70 -5.27 27.81
C ASP A 114 -7.40 -6.05 26.54
N ALA A 115 -7.81 -7.32 26.47
CA ALA A 115 -7.62 -8.14 25.28
C ALA A 115 -8.38 -7.55 24.07
N ALA A 116 -9.61 -7.08 24.26
CA ALA A 116 -10.39 -6.43 23.21
C ALA A 116 -9.79 -5.08 22.79
N ALA A 117 -9.32 -4.28 23.74
CA ALA A 117 -8.66 -2.99 23.49
C ALA A 117 -7.37 -3.18 22.68
N LEU A 118 -6.52 -4.12 23.08
CA LEU A 118 -5.27 -4.44 22.37
C LEU A 118 -5.52 -4.92 20.94
N ALA A 119 -6.53 -5.78 20.71
CA ALA A 119 -6.90 -6.21 19.37
C ALA A 119 -7.29 -5.03 18.47
N LYS A 120 -8.04 -4.07 19.01
CA LYS A 120 -8.44 -2.84 18.30
C LYS A 120 -7.24 -1.94 17.98
N VAL A 121 -6.31 -1.79 18.92
CA VAL A 121 -5.06 -1.00 18.71
C VAL A 121 -4.25 -1.59 17.57
N ILE A 122 -3.94 -2.89 17.61
CA ILE A 122 -3.15 -3.57 16.58
C ILE A 122 -3.80 -3.44 15.21
N LYS A 123 -5.13 -3.57 15.14
CA LYS A 123 -5.90 -3.39 13.90
C LYS A 123 -5.80 -1.95 13.37
N GLY A 124 -5.86 -0.96 14.26
CA GLY A 124 -5.66 0.46 13.92
C GLY A 124 -4.27 0.74 13.37
N GLU A 125 -3.24 0.29 14.08
CA GLU A 125 -1.83 0.44 13.68
C GLU A 125 -1.55 -0.17 12.30
N GLN A 126 -2.12 -1.35 12.01
CA GLN A 126 -1.99 -1.97 10.67
C GLN A 126 -2.66 -1.17 9.56
N ALA A 127 -3.81 -0.58 9.83
CA ALA A 127 -4.49 0.29 8.88
C ALA A 127 -3.65 1.54 8.61
N ASP A 128 -3.05 2.11 9.65
CA ASP A 128 -2.17 3.28 9.56
C ASP A 128 -0.87 2.96 8.81
N ILE A 129 -0.22 1.84 9.09
CA ILE A 129 0.99 1.40 8.36
C ILE A 129 0.67 1.22 6.87
N THR A 130 -0.44 0.56 6.54
CA THR A 130 -0.89 0.38 5.16
C THR A 130 -1.12 1.73 4.47
N ARG A 131 -1.80 2.66 5.16
CA ARG A 131 -2.05 4.01 4.66
C ARG A 131 -0.77 4.80 4.44
N LEU A 132 0.19 4.75 5.37
CA LEU A 132 1.48 5.42 5.27
C LEU A 132 2.32 4.86 4.12
N ARG A 133 2.31 3.54 3.92
CA ARG A 133 2.98 2.92 2.77
C ARG A 133 2.36 3.37 1.46
N GLN A 134 1.02 3.38 1.36
CA GLN A 134 0.33 3.92 0.19
C GLN A 134 0.72 5.37 -0.10
N LYS A 135 0.75 6.23 0.93
CA LYS A 135 1.20 7.63 0.82
C LYS A 135 2.64 7.72 0.30
N ARG A 136 3.57 6.98 0.91
CA ARG A 136 4.99 6.97 0.52
C ARG A 136 5.18 6.51 -0.92
N THR A 137 4.55 5.39 -1.30
CA THR A 137 4.64 4.83 -2.66
C THR A 137 4.02 5.79 -3.69
N ALA A 138 2.88 6.41 -3.38
CA ALA A 138 2.26 7.42 -4.22
C ALA A 138 3.15 8.65 -4.41
N ALA A 139 3.74 9.17 -3.32
CA ALA A 139 4.66 10.31 -3.36
C ALA A 139 5.91 9.98 -4.19
N GLN A 140 6.48 8.78 -4.03
CA GLN A 140 7.63 8.34 -4.81
C GLN A 140 7.31 8.23 -6.30
N LEU A 141 6.12 7.70 -6.66
CA LEU A 141 5.69 7.65 -8.06
C LEU A 141 5.59 9.04 -8.67
N VAL A 142 4.94 9.99 -7.98
CA VAL A 142 4.85 11.38 -8.46
C VAL A 142 6.23 12.01 -8.60
N LYS A 143 7.15 11.74 -7.66
CA LYS A 143 8.54 12.23 -7.73
C LYS A 143 9.25 11.69 -8.98
N THR A 144 9.09 10.39 -9.27
CA THR A 144 9.62 9.77 -10.50
C THR A 144 9.05 10.45 -11.73
N LEU A 145 7.72 10.64 -11.81
CA LEU A 145 7.09 11.29 -12.96
C LEU A 145 7.62 12.71 -13.19
N CYS A 146 7.72 13.52 -12.14
CA CYS A 146 8.28 14.87 -12.22
C CYS A 146 9.75 14.87 -12.67
N MET A 147 10.55 13.91 -12.19
CA MET A 147 11.97 13.78 -12.59
C MET A 147 12.15 13.55 -14.09
N PHE A 148 11.19 12.88 -14.75
CA PHE A 148 11.19 12.66 -16.20
C PHE A 148 10.34 13.70 -16.96
N GLY A 149 9.95 14.81 -16.33
CA GLY A 149 9.18 15.87 -16.97
C GLY A 149 7.74 15.47 -17.35
N ILE A 150 7.19 14.41 -16.74
CA ILE A 150 5.83 13.95 -17.01
C ILE A 150 4.84 14.78 -16.15
N PRO A 151 3.90 15.51 -16.77
CA PRO A 151 2.92 16.31 -16.03
C PRO A 151 2.01 15.45 -15.15
N CYS A 152 1.93 15.78 -13.87
CA CYS A 152 1.04 15.10 -12.91
C CYS A 152 -0.28 15.86 -12.68
N GLY A 153 -0.41 17.07 -13.25
CA GLY A 153 -1.63 17.87 -13.14
C GLY A 153 -2.76 17.25 -13.97
N THR A 154 -3.80 16.72 -13.30
CA THR A 154 -4.94 16.06 -13.98
C THR A 154 -5.76 16.99 -14.89
N ARG A 155 -5.44 18.29 -14.96
CA ARG A 155 -6.17 19.30 -15.74
C ARG A 155 -5.34 19.94 -16.86
N ASN A 156 -4.01 19.86 -16.80
CA ASN A 156 -3.09 20.54 -17.72
C ASN A 156 -2.12 19.57 -18.41
N ASP A 157 -2.44 18.28 -18.45
CA ASP A 157 -1.65 17.33 -19.25
C ASP A 157 -2.04 17.50 -20.72
N HIS A 158 -1.06 17.80 -21.58
CA HIS A 158 -1.32 18.08 -23.00
C HIS A 158 -1.66 16.81 -23.81
N ASP A 159 -1.42 15.63 -23.22
CA ASP A 159 -1.70 14.30 -23.81
C ASP A 159 -2.96 13.63 -23.23
N VAL A 160 -3.99 14.43 -22.93
CA VAL A 160 -5.29 13.91 -22.49
C VAL A 160 -6.05 13.32 -23.68
N ASP A 161 -6.21 12.00 -23.69
CA ASP A 161 -7.09 11.30 -24.65
C ASP A 161 -8.57 11.67 -24.41
N ALA A 162 -9.46 11.44 -25.38
CA ALA A 162 -10.91 11.68 -25.30
C ALA A 162 -11.60 11.01 -24.09
N ARG A 163 -10.89 10.11 -23.38
CA ARG A 163 -11.30 9.41 -22.16
C ARG A 163 -10.76 10.03 -20.86
N ASN A 164 -10.15 11.23 -20.89
CA ASN A 164 -9.55 11.88 -19.73
C ASN A 164 -8.42 11.09 -19.05
N VAL A 165 -7.68 10.27 -19.81
CA VAL A 165 -6.55 9.48 -19.32
C VAL A 165 -5.25 10.21 -19.63
N THR A 166 -4.51 10.57 -18.59
CA THR A 166 -3.22 11.28 -18.66
C THR A 166 -2.04 10.33 -18.83
N THR A 167 -0.89 10.85 -19.24
CA THR A 167 0.37 10.09 -19.32
C THR A 167 0.77 9.59 -17.94
N ALA A 168 0.64 10.44 -16.92
CA ALA A 168 0.85 10.06 -15.52
C ALA A 168 -0.06 8.88 -15.09
N MET A 169 -1.34 8.88 -15.45
CA MET A 169 -2.26 7.77 -15.14
C MET A 169 -1.83 6.46 -15.79
N ARG A 170 -1.30 6.50 -17.02
CA ARG A 170 -0.76 5.34 -17.72
C ARG A 170 0.50 4.81 -17.03
N CYS A 171 1.42 5.68 -16.62
CA CYS A 171 2.62 5.30 -15.90
C CYS A 171 2.29 4.65 -14.54
N VAL A 172 1.35 5.22 -13.77
CA VAL A 172 0.91 4.60 -12.50
C VAL A 172 0.21 3.27 -12.75
N MET A 173 -0.62 3.17 -13.81
CA MET A 173 -1.24 1.90 -14.21
C MET A 173 -0.19 0.84 -14.53
N PHE A 174 0.87 1.23 -15.25
CA PHE A 174 1.99 0.36 -15.57
C PHE A 174 2.70 -0.11 -14.30
N SER A 175 3.03 0.79 -13.36
CA SER A 175 3.61 0.42 -12.07
C SER A 175 2.75 -0.57 -11.29
N MET A 176 1.44 -0.33 -11.19
CA MET A 176 0.51 -1.26 -10.52
C MET A 176 0.44 -2.63 -11.22
N LEU A 177 0.51 -2.65 -12.55
CA LEU A 177 0.49 -3.87 -13.34
C LEU A 177 1.76 -4.70 -13.11
N GLU A 178 2.93 -4.05 -13.08
CA GLU A 178 4.22 -4.70 -12.84
C GLU A 178 4.30 -5.28 -11.43
N ALA A 179 3.74 -4.56 -10.45
CA ALA A 179 3.62 -4.99 -9.06
C ALA A 179 2.64 -6.16 -8.82
N GLY A 180 2.02 -6.71 -9.87
CA GLY A 180 1.08 -7.81 -9.71
C GLY A 180 -0.30 -7.39 -9.18
N SER A 181 -0.64 -6.09 -9.16
CA SER A 181 -1.93 -5.64 -8.63
C SER A 181 -3.10 -6.32 -9.36
N LYS A 182 -4.07 -6.78 -8.58
CA LYS A 182 -5.29 -7.47 -9.07
C LYS A 182 -6.40 -6.49 -9.46
N LYS A 183 -6.40 -5.28 -8.87
CA LYS A 183 -7.43 -4.26 -9.06
C LYS A 183 -6.83 -3.08 -9.81
N LEU A 184 -6.94 -3.10 -11.13
CA LEU A 184 -6.47 -2.04 -12.02
C LEU A 184 -7.66 -1.17 -12.42
N SER A 185 -7.62 0.12 -12.11
CA SER A 185 -8.67 1.06 -12.52
C SER A 185 -8.12 2.48 -12.69
N TRP A 186 -8.65 3.22 -13.68
CA TRP A 186 -8.23 4.59 -13.95
C TRP A 186 -8.58 5.56 -12.81
N SER A 187 -9.69 5.33 -12.10
CA SER A 187 -10.02 6.13 -10.91
C SER A 187 -9.02 5.90 -9.77
N THR A 188 -8.53 4.68 -9.62
CA THR A 188 -7.46 4.37 -8.65
C THR A 188 -6.15 5.07 -9.03
N THR A 189 -5.74 5.05 -10.29
CA THR A 189 -4.50 5.73 -10.71
C THR A 189 -4.59 7.25 -10.50
N ALA A 190 -5.72 7.86 -10.84
CA ALA A 190 -5.97 9.28 -10.57
C ALA A 190 -5.91 9.61 -9.07
N SER A 191 -6.46 8.73 -8.22
CA SER A 191 -6.45 8.91 -6.75
C SER A 191 -5.03 8.80 -6.18
N ILE A 192 -4.21 7.87 -6.71
CA ILE A 192 -2.80 7.72 -6.33
C ILE A 192 -2.01 8.98 -6.69
N ILE A 193 -2.20 9.51 -7.89
CA ILE A 193 -1.50 10.73 -8.33
C ILE A 193 -1.88 11.91 -7.42
N LYS A 194 -3.17 12.12 -7.16
CA LYS A 194 -3.65 13.17 -6.25
C LYS A 194 -3.07 13.01 -4.84
N LEU A 195 -3.01 11.78 -4.33
CA LEU A 195 -2.42 11.47 -3.04
C LEU A 195 -0.93 11.82 -3.01
N GLY A 196 -0.18 11.42 -4.03
CA GLY A 196 1.25 11.71 -4.12
C GLY A 196 1.55 13.20 -4.21
N ILE A 197 0.77 13.96 -4.99
CA ILE A 197 0.87 15.43 -5.06
C ILE A 197 0.60 16.05 -3.70
N ARG A 198 -0.48 15.63 -3.02
CA ARG A 198 -0.82 16.13 -1.69
C ARG A 198 0.31 15.91 -0.69
N VAL A 199 0.89 14.71 -0.66
CA VAL A 199 2.00 14.39 0.26
C VAL A 199 3.24 15.23 -0.04
N GLN A 200 3.53 15.52 -1.31
CA GLN A 200 4.69 16.36 -1.68
C GLN A 200 4.48 17.85 -1.38
N THR A 201 3.24 18.33 -1.44
CA THR A 201 2.89 19.76 -1.33
C THR A 201 2.49 20.18 0.09
N ASP A 202 2.03 19.24 0.92
CA ASP A 202 1.59 19.51 2.28
C ASP A 202 2.70 19.17 3.30
N PRO A 203 3.37 20.17 3.91
CA PRO A 203 4.41 19.94 4.91
C PRO A 203 3.90 19.22 6.16
N SER A 204 2.59 19.25 6.46
CA SER A 204 2.01 18.51 7.58
C SER A 204 1.90 17.01 7.31
N GLU A 205 1.73 16.62 6.03
CA GLU A 205 1.76 15.22 5.60
C GLU A 205 3.20 14.72 5.38
N ASN A 206 4.16 15.63 5.27
CA ASN A 206 5.58 15.39 5.05
C ASN A 206 6.38 15.14 6.34
N ARG A 207 5.73 14.78 7.46
CA ARG A 207 6.41 14.19 8.64
C ARG A 207 6.93 12.76 8.34
N MET A 208 7.48 12.55 7.15
CA MET A 208 8.37 11.45 6.83
C MET A 208 9.76 12.06 6.69
N LEU A 209 10.71 11.51 7.43
CA LEU A 209 12.12 11.92 7.50
C LEU A 209 12.64 12.50 6.18
N PRO A 210 13.33 13.66 6.20
CA PRO A 210 13.90 14.24 5.00
C PRO A 210 14.94 13.28 4.44
N LEU A 211 14.68 12.71 3.26
CA LEU A 211 15.77 12.29 2.39
C LEU A 211 16.33 13.56 1.75
N GLU A 212 17.24 14.21 2.48
CA GLU A 212 18.25 15.05 1.87
C GLU A 212 18.99 14.24 0.79
N GLY A 213 19.23 14.86 -0.35
CA GLY A 213 19.93 14.25 -1.47
C GLY A 213 18.99 13.87 -2.61
N LEU A 214 18.55 14.88 -3.36
CA LEU A 214 18.39 14.84 -4.82
C LEU A 214 18.15 16.30 -5.24
N GLN A 215 19.21 17.09 -5.10
CA GLN A 215 19.30 18.37 -5.79
C GLN A 215 19.33 18.14 -7.31
N ALA A 216 18.89 19.18 -8.01
CA ALA A 216 18.71 19.25 -9.45
C ALA A 216 19.77 18.50 -10.27
N VAL A 217 19.32 17.84 -11.33
CA VAL A 217 20.15 17.11 -12.29
C VAL A 217 21.10 18.09 -12.98
N THR A 218 22.34 18.15 -12.49
CA THR A 218 23.54 18.53 -13.25
C THR A 218 24.42 17.29 -13.39
N GLN A 219 25.38 17.28 -14.32
CA GLN A 219 26.28 16.17 -14.75
C GLN A 219 26.56 15.02 -13.76
N ALA A 220 26.63 15.26 -12.45
CA ALA A 220 26.62 14.24 -11.40
C ALA A 220 25.47 13.19 -11.49
N GLY A 221 24.34 13.54 -12.11
CA GLY A 221 23.23 12.61 -12.37
C GLY A 221 23.55 11.53 -13.40
N GLU A 222 24.43 11.81 -14.38
CA GLU A 222 24.82 10.85 -15.42
C GLU A 222 25.74 9.76 -14.88
N ASP A 223 26.65 10.11 -13.97
CA ASP A 223 27.56 9.16 -13.33
C ASP A 223 26.83 8.26 -12.32
N ALA A 224 25.85 8.81 -11.59
CA ALA A 224 24.95 8.01 -10.76
C ALA A 224 24.10 7.04 -11.61
N LEU A 225 23.68 7.47 -12.80
CA LEU A 225 22.96 6.63 -13.78
C LEU A 225 23.82 5.47 -14.28
N ARG A 226 25.10 5.72 -14.60
CA ARG A 226 26.05 4.68 -15.03
C ARG A 226 26.30 3.64 -13.94
N LEU A 227 26.46 4.07 -12.69
CA LEU A 227 26.60 3.15 -11.55
C LEU A 227 25.31 2.33 -11.32
N PHE A 228 24.14 2.96 -11.44
CA PHE A 228 22.84 2.30 -11.21
C PHE A 228 22.43 1.36 -12.36
N MET A 229 22.99 1.54 -13.56
CA MET A 229 22.76 0.66 -14.72
C MET A 229 23.54 -0.65 -14.67
N LEU A 230 24.54 -0.79 -13.79
CA LEU A 230 25.32 -2.02 -13.57
C LEU A 230 24.56 -3.09 -12.74
N GLU A 231 23.50 -2.72 -12.02
CA GLU A 231 22.57 -3.70 -11.44
C GLU A 231 21.62 -4.19 -12.54
N GLU A 232 21.86 -5.38 -13.08
CA GLU A 232 21.06 -5.99 -14.15
C GLU A 232 19.64 -6.36 -13.71
N PRO A 233 18.59 -5.85 -14.38
CA PRO A 233 17.31 -6.53 -14.44
C PRO A 233 17.20 -7.23 -15.80
N LEU A 234 16.70 -8.47 -15.80
CA LEU A 234 16.39 -9.27 -16.99
C LEU A 234 15.41 -8.56 -17.94
N TRP A 235 15.91 -7.68 -18.81
CA TRP A 235 15.17 -7.10 -19.95
C TRP A 235 15.31 -7.97 -21.19
N ASN A 236 15.12 -9.27 -21.04
CA ASN A 236 15.09 -10.18 -22.19
C ASN A 236 13.72 -10.09 -22.86
N GLY A 237 13.58 -9.18 -23.84
CA GLY A 237 12.54 -9.32 -24.85
C GLY A 237 12.02 -8.08 -25.59
N ILE A 238 12.46 -6.85 -25.28
CA ILE A 238 11.94 -5.66 -25.98
C ILE A 238 13.08 -4.86 -26.56
N ARG A 239 13.27 -4.95 -27.88
CA ARG A 239 14.05 -3.98 -28.64
C ARG A 239 13.27 -2.67 -28.63
N LEU A 240 13.77 -1.67 -27.89
CA LEU A 240 13.34 -0.29 -28.04
C LEU A 240 13.98 0.20 -29.33
N GLU A 241 13.30 0.02 -30.46
CA GLU A 241 13.76 0.55 -31.74
C GLU A 241 13.73 2.09 -31.70
N THR A 242 14.80 2.66 -32.26
CA THR A 242 15.12 4.09 -32.40
C THR A 242 14.09 4.86 -33.21
#